data_AF-X0VV27-F1
#
_entry.id   AF-X0VV27-F1
#
_cell.length_a   1.000
_cell.length_b   1.000
_cell.length_c   1.000
_cell.angle_alpha   90.00
_cell.angle_beta   90.00
_cell.angle_gamma   90.00
#
_symmetry.space_group_name_H-M   'P 1'
#
loop_
_entity.id
_entity.type
_entity.pdbx_description
1 polymer ?
#
loop_
_entity_poly.entity_id
_entity_poly.type
_entity_poly.pdbx_seq_one_letter_code
_entity_poly.pdbx_strand_id
1 'polypeptide(L)'
;GCHETPNTIYTSIDGDADNFSDADIVDPINIQTKDGFGIIGAVEFADNLIVFGKKQAFVIDDTDDDTDIWGYVKAPWQGGAGNHKLIIKTPYDIVVMAPDGEIYSLRTAQEFGDYKAASLLSASQMYRWIKEFVNLGRIDQFHGVYDPVLRAVKIFVARNGYNTVDTALVFFIDRPQESAWMVHQNLSNTSGYSASSSTVIQGNDNDFKVYTGGYSGFAWELETLARNDNSNGYYAGFRTPDLTFGSPRAYKQYGAGWI
;
A
#
# COMPACT_ATOMS: atom_id res chain seq x y z
N GLY A 1 -8.95 -11.96 3.44
CA GLY A 1 -8.84 -12.87 4.59
C GLY A 1 -9.62 -12.31 5.76
N CYS A 2 -10.49 -13.10 6.36
CA CYS A 2 -11.05 -12.82 7.68
C CYS A 2 -10.12 -13.43 8.75
N HIS A 3 -10.24 -13.01 10.01
CA HIS A 3 -9.43 -13.57 11.10
C HIS A 3 -9.55 -15.10 11.21
N GLU A 4 -10.76 -15.64 10.98
CA GLU A 4 -11.06 -17.07 11.04
C GLU A 4 -10.63 -17.82 9.77
N THR A 5 -10.49 -17.10 8.65
CA THR A 5 -10.11 -17.63 7.32
C THR A 5 -9.03 -16.75 6.68
N PRO A 6 -7.81 -16.72 7.26
CA PRO A 6 -6.78 -15.75 6.87
C PRO A 6 -6.24 -15.99 5.45
N ASN A 7 -6.47 -17.18 4.89
CA ASN A 7 -6.03 -17.57 3.55
C ASN A 7 -7.08 -17.37 2.46
N THR A 8 -8.28 -16.90 2.83
CA THR A 8 -9.42 -16.89 1.92
C THR A 8 -9.69 -15.48 1.39
N ILE A 9 -9.94 -15.42 0.09
CA ILE A 9 -10.52 -14.25 -0.59
C ILE A 9 -12.01 -14.51 -0.76
N TYR A 10 -12.78 -13.48 -0.47
CA TYR A 10 -14.23 -13.48 -0.64
C TYR A 10 -14.57 -12.47 -1.72
N THR A 11 -15.45 -12.85 -2.63
CA THR A 11 -16.06 -11.99 -3.62
C THR A 11 -17.51 -11.73 -3.22
N SER A 12 -18.02 -10.57 -3.59
CA SER A 12 -19.46 -10.28 -3.48
C SER A 12 -20.18 -10.80 -4.72
N ILE A 13 -21.50 -10.78 -4.69
CA ILE A 13 -22.32 -11.03 -5.88
C ILE A 13 -22.06 -9.94 -6.93
N ASP A 14 -22.14 -10.30 -8.21
CA ASP A 14 -22.06 -9.31 -9.29
C ASP A 14 -23.19 -8.28 -9.16
N GLY A 15 -22.83 -7.00 -9.27
CA GLY A 15 -23.76 -5.88 -9.13
C GLY A 15 -24.22 -5.54 -7.70
N ASP A 16 -23.82 -6.29 -6.67
CA ASP A 16 -24.15 -6.00 -5.26
C ASP A 16 -22.94 -6.22 -4.33
N ALA A 17 -22.19 -5.15 -4.10
CA ALA A 17 -20.95 -5.17 -3.31
C ALA A 17 -21.14 -5.46 -1.81
N ASP A 18 -22.37 -5.36 -1.29
CA ASP A 18 -22.67 -5.56 0.13
C ASP A 18 -23.21 -6.98 0.42
N ASN A 19 -23.47 -7.78 -0.63
CA ASN A 19 -24.05 -9.10 -0.50
C ASN A 19 -23.02 -10.22 -0.69
N PHE A 20 -22.84 -10.99 0.38
CA PHE A 20 -21.95 -12.16 0.46
C PHE A 20 -22.71 -13.44 0.87
N SER A 21 -24.02 -13.50 0.61
CA SER A 21 -24.90 -14.54 1.16
C SER A 21 -25.36 -15.63 0.19
N ASP A 22 -24.98 -15.56 -1.09
CA ASP A 22 -25.48 -16.46 -2.13
C ASP A 22 -24.63 -17.71 -2.36
N ALA A 23 -25.26 -18.76 -2.91
CA ALA A 23 -24.62 -19.98 -3.38
C ALA A 23 -23.87 -19.79 -4.71
N ASP A 24 -24.14 -18.69 -5.43
CA ASP A 24 -23.50 -18.29 -6.70
C ASP A 24 -22.30 -17.33 -6.48
N ILE A 25 -21.84 -17.17 -5.24
CA ILE A 25 -20.59 -16.47 -4.96
C ILE A 25 -19.46 -17.39 -5.40
N VAL A 26 -18.54 -16.85 -6.22
CA VAL A 26 -17.28 -17.50 -6.60
C VAL A 26 -16.73 -18.27 -5.41
N ASP A 27 -16.57 -19.58 -5.58
CA ASP A 27 -16.07 -20.44 -4.53
C ASP A 27 -14.84 -19.76 -3.88
N PRO A 28 -14.83 -19.59 -2.54
CA PRO A 28 -13.84 -18.75 -1.88
C PRO A 28 -12.41 -19.14 -2.27
N ILE A 29 -11.70 -18.23 -2.95
CA ILE A 29 -10.35 -18.51 -3.43
C ILE A 29 -9.42 -18.68 -2.23
N ASN A 30 -8.98 -19.91 -2.01
CA ASN A 30 -8.12 -20.27 -0.89
C ASN A 30 -6.65 -20.26 -1.28
N ILE A 31 -5.95 -19.18 -0.94
CA ILE A 31 -4.54 -19.00 -1.25
C ILE A 31 -3.67 -19.70 -0.20
N GLN A 32 -2.95 -20.73 -0.65
CA GLN A 32 -2.01 -21.44 0.19
C GLN A 32 -0.69 -20.65 0.30
N THR A 33 -0.68 -19.69 1.23
CA THR A 33 0.48 -18.81 1.51
C THR A 33 1.70 -19.56 2.05
N LYS A 34 1.48 -20.69 2.74
CA LYS A 34 2.52 -21.55 3.37
C LYS A 34 3.44 -20.84 4.38
N ASP A 35 3.12 -19.61 4.77
CA ASP A 35 3.91 -18.82 5.72
C ASP A 35 3.31 -18.82 7.14
N GLY A 36 2.08 -19.33 7.30
CA GLY A 36 1.36 -19.39 8.57
C GLY A 36 0.75 -18.06 9.02
N PHE A 37 0.89 -16.99 8.21
CA PHE A 37 0.32 -15.67 8.48
C PHE A 37 -0.92 -15.39 7.63
N GLY A 38 -1.01 -16.03 6.46
CA GLY A 38 -2.11 -15.82 5.53
C GLY A 38 -1.96 -14.53 4.73
N ILE A 39 -3.07 -14.08 4.16
CA ILE A 39 -3.12 -12.90 3.32
C ILE A 39 -2.95 -11.66 4.21
N ILE A 40 -1.95 -10.84 3.88
CA ILE A 40 -1.65 -9.60 4.58
C ILE A 40 -2.44 -8.45 3.97
N GLY A 41 -2.46 -8.35 2.64
CA GLY A 41 -3.16 -7.29 1.92
C GLY A 41 -3.24 -7.58 0.43
N ALA A 42 -4.01 -6.78 -0.30
CA ALA A 42 -4.15 -6.89 -1.74
C ALA A 42 -4.18 -5.50 -2.37
N VAL A 43 -3.76 -5.40 -3.63
CA VAL A 43 -3.78 -4.17 -4.41
C VAL A 43 -4.04 -4.50 -5.87
N GLU A 44 -4.86 -3.68 -6.52
CA GLU A 44 -5.08 -3.76 -7.96
C GLU A 44 -4.03 -2.90 -8.69
N PHE A 45 -3.37 -3.48 -9.68
CA PHE A 45 -2.41 -2.77 -10.52
C PHE A 45 -2.32 -3.37 -11.92
N ALA A 46 -2.37 -2.52 -12.94
CA ALA A 46 -2.35 -2.91 -14.36
C ALA A 46 -3.35 -4.04 -14.67
N ASP A 47 -4.62 -3.86 -14.27
CA ASP A 47 -5.73 -4.79 -14.46
C ASP A 47 -5.51 -6.19 -13.81
N ASN A 48 -4.55 -6.32 -12.87
CA ASN A 48 -4.33 -7.54 -12.10
C ASN A 48 -4.57 -7.28 -10.61
N LEU A 49 -5.23 -8.22 -9.93
CA LEU A 49 -5.32 -8.23 -8.47
C LEU A 49 -4.13 -8.97 -7.88
N ILE A 50 -3.26 -8.23 -7.19
CA ILE A 50 -2.05 -8.77 -6.56
C ILE A 50 -2.29 -8.89 -5.07
N VAL A 51 -2.11 -10.11 -4.55
CA VAL A 51 -2.37 -10.47 -3.16
C VAL A 51 -1.05 -10.83 -2.49
N PHE A 52 -0.77 -10.18 -1.36
CA PHE A 52 0.47 -10.32 -0.63
C PHE A 52 0.28 -11.19 0.60
N GLY A 53 1.08 -12.25 0.72
CA GLY A 53 1.42 -12.86 2.00
C GLY A 53 2.66 -12.19 2.61
N LYS A 54 3.20 -12.78 3.68
CA LYS A 54 4.38 -12.23 4.38
C LYS A 54 5.68 -12.43 3.62
N LYS A 55 5.75 -13.50 2.83
CA LYS A 55 6.98 -13.91 2.11
C LYS A 55 6.81 -14.03 0.59
N GLN A 56 5.58 -14.08 0.11
CA GLN A 56 5.27 -14.34 -1.29
C GLN A 56 4.04 -13.54 -1.71
N ALA A 57 4.04 -13.09 -2.96
CA ALA A 57 2.86 -12.51 -3.61
C ALA A 57 2.22 -13.51 -4.58
N PHE A 58 0.94 -13.31 -4.85
CA PHE A 58 0.09 -14.11 -5.70
C PHE A 58 -0.69 -13.17 -6.61
N VAL A 59 -0.93 -13.59 -7.85
CA VAL A 59 -1.79 -12.86 -8.79
C VAL A 59 -3.04 -13.70 -8.98
N ILE A 60 -4.20 -13.08 -8.86
CA ILE A 60 -5.48 -13.75 -9.13
C ILE A 60 -5.63 -13.89 -10.64
N ASP A 61 -6.02 -15.09 -11.06
CA ASP A 61 -6.32 -15.40 -12.45
C ASP A 61 -7.84 -15.32 -12.63
N ASP A 62 -8.28 -14.23 -13.25
CA ASP A 62 -9.67 -13.90 -13.60
C ASP A 62 -9.90 -13.95 -15.12
N THR A 63 -9.05 -14.69 -15.86
CA THR A 63 -9.12 -14.73 -17.33
C THR A 63 -10.29 -15.54 -17.89
N ASP A 64 -10.90 -16.40 -17.07
CA ASP A 64 -12.06 -17.19 -17.45
C ASP A 64 -13.37 -16.42 -17.18
N ASP A 65 -14.34 -16.53 -18.09
CA ASP A 65 -15.67 -15.95 -17.90
C ASP A 65 -16.47 -16.72 -16.82
N ASP A 66 -16.11 -18.00 -16.60
CA ASP A 66 -16.64 -18.81 -15.50
C ASP A 66 -15.87 -18.53 -14.21
N THR A 67 -16.53 -17.80 -13.31
CA THR A 67 -15.94 -17.39 -12.04
C THR A 67 -15.59 -18.55 -11.12
N ASP A 68 -16.23 -19.71 -11.25
CA ASP A 68 -15.95 -20.89 -10.41
C ASP A 68 -14.56 -21.50 -10.69
N ILE A 69 -13.94 -21.13 -11.80
CA ILE A 69 -12.64 -21.61 -12.24
C ILE A 69 -11.52 -20.65 -11.82
N TRP A 70 -11.87 -19.48 -11.29
CA TRP A 70 -10.90 -18.46 -10.89
C TRP A 70 -9.92 -19.01 -9.86
N GLY A 71 -8.65 -18.72 -10.11
CA GLY A 71 -7.55 -19.31 -9.38
C GLY A 71 -6.54 -18.27 -8.93
N TYR A 72 -5.36 -18.75 -8.59
CA TYR A 72 -4.23 -17.88 -8.35
C TYR A 72 -2.95 -18.51 -8.87
N VAL A 73 -2.08 -17.65 -9.37
CA VAL A 73 -0.71 -17.99 -9.73
C VAL A 73 0.24 -17.34 -8.75
N LYS A 74 1.35 -18.00 -8.48
CA LYS A 74 2.43 -17.36 -7.71
C LYS A 74 3.05 -16.27 -8.55
N ALA A 75 3.28 -15.12 -7.94
CA ALA A 75 4.10 -14.10 -8.54
C ALA A 75 5.48 -14.66 -8.93
N PRO A 76 6.05 -14.26 -10.08
CA PRO A 76 7.35 -14.74 -10.53
C PRO A 76 8.51 -14.28 -9.62
N TRP A 77 8.29 -13.27 -8.78
CA TRP A 77 9.24 -12.82 -7.77
C TRP A 77 8.98 -13.47 -6.42
N GLN A 78 10.05 -13.64 -5.65
CA GLN A 78 9.97 -13.94 -4.22
C GLN A 78 9.91 -12.61 -3.48
N GLY A 79 8.93 -12.41 -2.60
CA GLY A 79 8.73 -11.14 -1.91
C GLY A 79 7.29 -10.97 -1.41
N GLY A 80 7.15 -10.56 -0.15
CA GLY A 80 5.86 -10.29 0.49
C GLY A 80 5.80 -8.88 1.06
N ALA A 81 4.76 -8.60 1.83
CA ALA A 81 4.60 -7.34 2.56
C ALA A 81 4.76 -7.57 4.07
N GLY A 82 5.37 -6.62 4.77
CA GLY A 82 5.40 -6.63 6.24
C GLY A 82 4.03 -6.37 6.85
N ASN A 83 3.24 -5.53 6.19
CA ASN A 83 1.92 -5.07 6.61
C ASN A 83 1.13 -4.58 5.38
N HIS A 84 -0.20 -4.61 5.40
CA HIS A 84 -1.04 -4.08 4.32
C HIS A 84 -0.81 -2.59 4.09
N LYS A 85 -0.56 -1.83 5.17
CA LYS A 85 -0.27 -0.39 5.12
C LYS A 85 1.09 -0.06 4.49
N LEU A 86 1.90 -1.08 4.21
CA LEU A 86 3.21 -0.97 3.56
C LEU A 86 3.19 -1.38 2.09
N ILE A 87 2.00 -1.59 1.52
CA ILE A 87 1.79 -1.78 0.09
C ILE A 87 1.36 -0.42 -0.48
N ILE A 88 2.26 0.25 -1.18
CA ILE A 88 2.09 1.65 -1.58
C ILE A 88 2.00 1.73 -3.09
N LYS A 89 0.79 1.99 -3.59
CA LYS A 89 0.54 2.19 -5.03
C LYS A 89 1.02 3.58 -5.44
N THR A 90 1.87 3.62 -6.46
CA THR A 90 2.24 4.83 -7.20
C THR A 90 1.64 4.77 -8.61
N PRO A 91 1.67 5.85 -9.41
CA PRO A 91 1.08 5.84 -10.74
C PRO A 91 1.65 4.79 -11.70
N TYR A 92 2.92 4.39 -11.51
CA TYR A 92 3.64 3.52 -12.45
C TYR A 92 4.24 2.27 -11.80
N ASP A 93 4.08 2.10 -10.49
CA ASP A 93 4.70 1.02 -9.74
C ASP A 93 4.02 0.80 -8.38
N ILE A 94 4.32 -0.32 -7.74
CA ILE A 94 3.97 -0.59 -6.34
C ILE A 94 5.27 -0.68 -5.55
N VAL A 95 5.38 0.15 -4.51
CA VAL A 95 6.50 0.09 -3.56
C VAL A 95 6.04 -0.69 -2.33
N VAL A 96 6.81 -1.71 -1.96
CA VAL A 96 6.48 -2.58 -0.83
C VAL A 96 7.65 -2.65 0.15
N MET A 97 7.35 -2.59 1.45
CA MET A 97 8.30 -2.92 2.50
C MET A 97 8.08 -4.35 3.00
N ALA A 98 9.11 -5.18 2.89
CA ALA A 98 9.12 -6.56 3.35
C ALA A 98 9.32 -6.64 4.89
N PRO A 99 9.01 -7.79 5.52
CA PRO A 99 9.17 -8.00 6.97
C PRO A 99 10.59 -7.86 7.49
N ASP A 100 11.59 -8.06 6.63
CA ASP A 100 13.00 -7.87 6.94
C ASP A 100 13.44 -6.40 6.86
N GLY A 101 12.54 -5.48 6.47
CA GLY A 101 12.82 -4.07 6.30
C GLY A 101 13.38 -3.69 4.94
N GLU A 102 13.49 -4.64 4.02
CA GLU A 102 13.83 -4.34 2.63
C GLU A 102 12.66 -3.57 1.97
N ILE A 103 12.97 -2.57 1.15
CA ILE A 103 11.98 -1.80 0.39
C ILE A 103 12.27 -1.99 -1.09
N TYR A 104 11.29 -2.52 -1.82
CA TYR A 104 11.46 -2.91 -3.22
C TYR A 104 10.33 -2.39 -4.11
N SER A 105 10.68 -2.23 -5.38
CA SER A 105 9.75 -1.95 -6.48
C SER A 105 9.18 -3.25 -7.04
N LEU A 106 7.87 -3.33 -7.21
CA LEU A 106 7.23 -4.52 -7.77
C LEU A 106 7.54 -4.70 -9.25
N ARG A 107 7.53 -3.61 -10.02
CA ARG A 107 7.90 -3.64 -11.43
C ARG A 107 9.32 -4.18 -11.63
N THR A 108 10.27 -3.71 -10.83
CA THR A 108 11.65 -4.20 -10.89
C THR A 108 11.73 -5.66 -10.41
N ALA A 109 10.96 -6.04 -9.39
CA ALA A 109 10.94 -7.43 -8.91
C ALA A 109 10.41 -8.40 -9.98
N GLN A 110 9.43 -7.97 -10.78
CA GLN A 110 8.92 -8.74 -11.92
C GLN A 110 9.98 -8.96 -13.00
N GLU A 111 10.79 -7.95 -13.31
CA GLU A 111 11.83 -8.04 -14.33
C GLU A 111 13.00 -8.94 -13.90
N PHE A 112 13.41 -8.89 -12.64
CA PHE A 112 14.57 -9.63 -12.13
C PHE A 112 14.24 -10.98 -11.47
N GLY A 113 12.98 -11.23 -11.12
CA GLY A 113 12.54 -12.45 -10.43
C GLY A 113 12.95 -12.54 -8.96
N ASP A 114 13.63 -11.53 -8.41
CA ASP A 114 14.04 -11.45 -7.00
C ASP A 114 13.82 -10.04 -6.43
N TYR A 115 13.09 -9.95 -5.31
CA TYR A 115 12.86 -8.67 -4.62
C TYR A 115 14.14 -8.02 -4.11
N LYS A 116 15.18 -8.80 -3.78
CA LYS A 116 16.45 -8.23 -3.30
C LYS A 116 17.22 -7.55 -4.43
N ALA A 117 17.15 -8.11 -5.64
CA ALA A 117 17.68 -7.46 -6.83
C ALA A 117 16.90 -6.18 -7.16
N ALA A 118 15.60 -6.13 -6.80
CA ALA A 118 14.72 -4.98 -6.94
C ALA A 118 14.72 -4.00 -5.76
N SER A 119 15.69 -4.13 -4.85
CA SER A 119 15.82 -3.26 -3.69
C SER A 119 16.06 -1.80 -4.10
N LEU A 120 15.19 -0.92 -3.61
CA LEU A 120 15.35 0.54 -3.68
C LEU A 120 16.39 1.06 -2.68
N LEU A 121 16.86 0.21 -1.77
CA LEU A 121 17.84 0.56 -0.74
C LEU A 121 19.27 0.24 -1.16
N SER A 122 19.48 -0.65 -2.14
CA SER A 122 20.79 -1.22 -2.52
C SER A 122 21.88 -0.20 -2.81
N ALA A 123 21.58 0.90 -3.52
CA ALA A 123 22.54 1.96 -3.81
C ALA A 123 22.65 3.05 -2.72
N SER A 124 21.88 2.92 -1.64
CA SER A 124 21.80 3.91 -0.56
C SER A 124 22.32 3.33 0.75
N GLN A 125 22.85 4.17 1.65
CA GLN A 125 23.17 3.74 3.02
C GLN A 125 21.90 3.49 3.87
N MET A 126 20.71 3.61 3.27
CA MET A 126 19.43 3.51 3.97
C MET A 126 19.15 2.10 4.50
N TYR A 127 19.57 1.05 3.78
CA TYR A 127 19.41 -0.33 4.28
C TYR A 127 20.09 -0.53 5.64
N ARG A 128 21.34 -0.04 5.76
CA ARG A 128 22.09 -0.09 7.01
C ARG A 128 21.42 0.74 8.10
N TRP A 129 20.95 1.94 7.75
CA TRP A 129 20.23 2.80 8.68
C TRP A 129 18.96 2.13 9.23
N ILE A 130 18.16 1.49 8.37
CA ILE A 130 16.96 0.75 8.77
C ILE A 130 17.33 -0.36 9.76
N LYS A 131 18.36 -1.16 9.47
CA LYS A 131 18.79 -2.24 10.36
C LYS A 131 19.28 -1.75 11.72
N GLU A 132 19.95 -0.60 11.78
CA GLU A 132 20.53 -0.06 13.01
C GLU A 132 19.52 0.73 13.85
N PHE A 133 18.61 1.47 13.22
CA PHE A 133 17.78 2.46 13.90
C PHE A 133 16.28 2.17 13.89
N VAL A 134 15.77 1.27 13.03
CA VAL A 134 14.33 0.97 12.95
C VAL A 134 13.98 -0.27 13.75
N ASN A 135 12.91 -0.17 14.54
CA ASN A 135 12.36 -1.28 15.30
C ASN A 135 11.45 -2.14 14.42
N LEU A 136 12.03 -3.05 13.64
CA LEU A 136 11.27 -3.98 12.78
C LEU A 136 10.30 -4.89 13.57
N GLY A 137 10.48 -5.02 14.89
CA GLY A 137 9.52 -5.71 15.76
C GLY A 137 8.16 -5.00 15.88
N ARG A 138 8.06 -3.75 15.41
CA ARG A 138 6.83 -2.93 15.39
C ARG A 138 6.33 -2.64 13.97
N ILE A 139 6.69 -3.48 13.00
CA ILE A 139 6.29 -3.29 11.59
C ILE A 139 4.77 -3.29 11.38
N ASP A 140 4.01 -3.87 12.30
CA ASP A 140 2.54 -3.80 12.35
C ASP A 140 2.00 -2.38 12.54
N GLN A 141 2.79 -1.47 13.12
CA GLN A 141 2.45 -0.06 13.30
C GLN A 141 2.88 0.81 12.11
N PHE A 142 3.75 0.30 11.25
CA PHE A 142 4.30 1.09 10.15
C PHE A 142 3.23 1.25 9.07
N HIS A 143 3.35 2.33 8.31
CA HIS A 143 2.46 2.62 7.19
C HIS A 143 3.19 3.50 6.18
N GLY A 144 2.67 3.59 4.97
CA GLY A 144 3.21 4.50 3.98
C GLY A 144 2.17 5.05 3.04
N VAL A 145 2.57 6.09 2.32
CA VAL A 145 1.72 6.84 1.40
C VAL A 145 2.56 7.44 0.28
N TYR A 146 1.96 7.50 -0.90
CA TYR A 146 2.53 8.21 -2.04
C TYR A 146 2.05 9.66 -2.04
N ASP A 147 2.99 10.60 -2.06
CA ASP A 147 2.75 12.03 -2.22
C ASP A 147 2.86 12.41 -3.71
N PRO A 148 1.74 12.71 -4.39
CA PRO A 148 1.75 13.03 -5.82
C PRO A 148 2.35 14.41 -6.14
N VAL A 149 2.39 15.35 -5.18
CA VAL A 149 2.92 16.70 -5.40
C VAL A 149 4.44 16.67 -5.34
N LEU A 150 5.00 16.04 -4.30
CA LEU A 150 6.45 15.87 -4.16
C LEU A 150 7.00 14.71 -4.99
N ARG A 151 6.11 13.87 -5.56
CA ARG A 151 6.46 12.63 -6.27
C ARG A 151 7.37 11.74 -5.42
N ALA A 152 6.95 11.55 -4.17
CA ALA A 152 7.72 10.86 -3.15
C ALA A 152 6.88 9.84 -2.39
N VAL A 153 7.49 8.71 -2.02
CA VAL A 153 6.89 7.71 -1.13
C VAL A 153 7.36 7.99 0.29
N LYS A 154 6.42 8.24 1.21
CA LYS A 154 6.68 8.43 2.64
C LYS A 154 6.35 7.15 3.38
N ILE A 155 7.33 6.56 4.07
CA ILE A 155 7.19 5.34 4.88
C ILE A 155 7.46 5.70 6.33
N PHE A 156 6.42 5.61 7.14
CA PHE A 156 6.42 5.95 8.55
C PHE A 156 6.82 4.74 9.38
N VAL A 157 7.89 4.89 10.18
CA VAL A 157 8.51 3.81 10.94
C VAL A 157 8.72 4.21 12.40
N ALA A 158 8.81 3.22 13.28
CA ALA A 158 9.20 3.41 14.68
C ALA A 158 10.69 3.11 14.83
N ARG A 159 11.41 4.00 15.51
CA ARG A 159 12.83 3.77 15.83
C ARG A 159 13.02 2.81 17.01
N ASN A 160 14.23 2.27 17.14
CA ASN A 160 14.64 1.46 18.28
C ASN A 160 14.43 2.25 19.59
N GLY A 161 13.77 1.60 20.56
CA GLY A 161 13.39 2.22 21.84
C GLY A 161 12.00 2.88 21.85
N TYR A 162 11.32 2.99 20.70
CA TYR A 162 9.96 3.51 20.60
C TYR A 162 8.95 2.40 20.30
N ASN A 163 7.71 2.58 20.80
CA ASN A 163 6.59 1.66 20.57
C ASN A 163 5.62 2.15 19.49
N THR A 164 5.79 3.38 19.03
CA THR A 164 4.93 4.06 18.06
C THR A 164 5.80 4.69 16.98
N VAL A 165 5.21 4.92 15.81
CA VAL A 165 5.85 5.66 14.72
C VAL A 165 6.30 7.04 15.20
N ASP A 166 7.55 7.38 14.92
CA ASP A 166 8.16 8.63 15.33
C ASP A 166 9.02 9.28 14.22
N THR A 167 9.14 8.63 13.06
CA THR A 167 9.90 9.15 11.92
C THR A 167 9.31 8.69 10.60
N ALA A 168 9.62 9.42 9.53
CA ALA A 168 9.27 9.06 8.17
C ALA A 168 10.51 8.97 7.28
N LEU A 169 10.64 7.86 6.55
CA LEU A 169 11.55 7.69 5.44
C LEU A 169 10.88 8.23 4.19
N VAL A 170 11.55 9.10 3.46
CA VAL A 170 11.03 9.71 2.25
C VAL A 170 11.89 9.29 1.08
N PHE A 171 11.28 8.63 0.09
CA PHE A 171 11.90 8.21 -1.15
C PHE A 171 11.38 9.07 -2.31
N PHE A 172 12.25 9.86 -2.92
CA PHE A 172 11.93 10.67 -4.10
C PHE A 172 12.11 9.84 -5.37
N ILE A 173 11.03 9.60 -6.11
CA ILE A 173 11.03 8.72 -7.28
C ILE A 173 11.84 9.32 -8.45
N ASP A 174 11.91 10.65 -8.53
CA ASP A 174 12.61 11.35 -9.62
C ASP A 174 14.10 11.57 -9.36
N ARG A 175 14.65 11.07 -8.25
CA ARG A 175 16.06 11.27 -7.88
C ARG A 175 16.87 9.99 -8.10
N PRO A 176 18.17 10.11 -8.41
CA PRO A 176 19.04 8.95 -8.48
C PRO A 176 19.11 8.27 -7.10
N GLN A 177 19.13 6.93 -7.10
CA GLN A 177 18.95 6.09 -5.92
C GLN A 177 19.89 6.43 -4.75
N GLU A 178 21.11 6.89 -5.05
CA GLU A 178 22.12 7.32 -4.07
C GLU A 178 21.68 8.53 -3.21
N SER A 179 20.79 9.38 -3.75
CA SER A 179 20.29 10.60 -3.09
C SER A 179 18.76 10.68 -3.03
N ALA A 180 18.08 9.59 -3.38
CA ALA A 180 16.63 9.50 -3.40
C ALA A 180 16.02 9.42 -2.01
N TRP A 181 16.80 9.05 -1.00
CA TRP A 181 16.32 8.83 0.37
C TRP A 181 16.62 10.00 1.30
N MET A 182 15.64 10.37 2.11
CA MET A 182 15.75 11.32 3.21
C MET A 182 15.02 10.81 4.43
N VAL A 183 15.54 11.09 5.63
CA VAL A 183 14.87 10.76 6.89
C VAL A 183 14.29 12.06 7.47
N HIS A 184 12.97 12.14 7.53
CA HIS A 184 12.27 13.22 8.23
C HIS A 184 12.09 12.83 9.70
N GLN A 185 12.65 13.64 10.58
CA GLN A 185 12.60 13.45 12.02
C GLN A 185 12.06 14.69 12.70
N ASN A 186 11.14 14.50 13.63
CA ASN A 186 10.77 15.53 14.59
C ASN A 186 10.71 14.89 15.98
N LEU A 187 11.90 14.70 16.57
CA LEU A 187 12.08 13.88 17.76
C LEU A 187 11.59 14.55 19.04
N SER A 188 11.46 15.87 19.02
CA SER A 188 11.24 16.68 20.21
C SER A 188 9.79 17.12 20.37
N ASN A 189 8.95 16.99 19.33
CA ASN A 189 7.58 17.50 19.34
C ASN A 189 6.63 16.59 18.54
N THR A 190 5.37 16.53 18.97
CA THR A 190 4.29 15.92 18.17
C THR A 190 4.20 16.62 16.81
N SER A 191 4.12 15.83 15.74
CA SER A 191 3.98 16.35 14.38
C SER A 191 3.32 15.34 13.47
N GLY A 192 3.02 15.74 12.23
CA GLY A 192 2.54 14.80 11.22
C GLY A 192 3.52 13.68 10.86
N TYR A 193 4.80 13.75 11.29
CA TYR A 193 5.76 12.66 11.12
C TYR A 193 5.74 11.62 12.26
N SER A 194 4.93 11.83 13.31
CA SER A 194 4.61 10.85 14.35
C SER A 194 3.14 10.42 14.27
N ALA A 195 2.83 9.68 13.22
CA ALA A 195 1.46 9.35 12.82
C ALA A 195 1.11 7.87 13.01
N SER A 196 -0.17 7.57 13.27
CA SER A 196 -0.73 6.20 13.27
C SER A 196 -1.24 5.77 11.89
N SER A 197 -1.53 6.74 11.02
CA SER A 197 -2.04 6.52 9.67
C SER A 197 -1.85 7.78 8.82
N SER A 198 -1.79 7.58 7.50
CA SER A 198 -1.71 8.67 6.53
C SER A 198 -2.64 8.41 5.35
N THR A 199 -3.15 9.47 4.75
CA THR A 199 -3.95 9.39 3.52
C THR A 199 -3.70 10.60 2.64
N VAL A 200 -3.90 10.45 1.32
CA VAL A 200 -3.88 11.57 0.37
C VAL A 200 -5.30 12.06 0.21
N ILE A 201 -5.48 13.37 0.33
CA ILE A 201 -6.74 14.04 0.12
C ILE A 201 -6.58 14.96 -1.08
N GLN A 202 -7.52 14.87 -2.02
CA GLN A 202 -7.66 15.83 -3.10
C GLN A 202 -8.46 17.03 -2.58
N GLY A 203 -7.81 18.19 -2.55
CA GLY A 203 -8.42 19.46 -2.25
C GLY A 203 -9.11 20.08 -3.47
N ASN A 204 -9.51 21.34 -3.33
CA ASN A 204 -10.00 22.13 -4.46
C ASN A 204 -8.87 22.36 -5.47
N ASP A 205 -9.21 22.55 -6.75
CA ASP A 205 -8.27 22.82 -7.85
C ASP A 205 -7.25 21.71 -8.16
N ASN A 206 -7.58 20.43 -7.92
CA ASN A 206 -6.67 19.28 -8.14
C ASN A 206 -5.37 19.36 -7.32
N ASP A 207 -5.34 20.12 -6.23
CA ASP A 207 -4.24 20.07 -5.27
C ASP A 207 -4.37 18.79 -4.43
N PHE A 208 -3.26 18.06 -4.27
CA PHE A 208 -3.22 16.85 -3.46
C PHE A 208 -2.38 17.11 -2.21
N LYS A 209 -2.90 16.75 -1.05
CA LYS A 209 -2.20 16.91 0.23
C LYS A 209 -2.20 15.60 0.99
N VAL A 210 -1.09 15.34 1.67
CA VAL A 210 -0.99 14.21 2.59
C VAL A 210 -1.43 14.67 3.97
N TYR A 211 -2.45 13.99 4.51
CA TYR A 211 -2.90 14.15 5.88
C TYR A 211 -2.44 12.96 6.71
N THR A 212 -2.08 13.22 7.96
CA THR A 212 -1.61 12.21 8.91
C THR A 212 -2.39 12.31 10.20
N GLY A 213 -2.87 11.16 10.69
CA GLY A 213 -3.53 11.06 12.00
C GLY A 213 -2.49 10.78 13.08
N GLY A 214 -2.42 11.62 14.10
CA GLY A 214 -1.56 11.41 15.27
C GLY A 214 -2.24 10.54 16.32
N TYR A 215 -1.43 9.97 17.22
CA TYR A 215 -1.91 9.09 18.31
C TYR A 215 -2.79 9.80 19.37
N SER A 216 -2.79 11.14 19.38
CA SER A 216 -3.59 11.96 20.31
C SER A 216 -4.92 12.43 19.72
N GLY A 217 -5.32 11.92 18.54
CA GLY A 217 -6.59 12.28 17.89
C GLY A 217 -6.55 13.55 17.03
N PHE A 218 -5.39 14.17 16.87
CA PHE A 218 -5.19 15.30 15.95
C PHE A 218 -4.81 14.82 14.55
N ALA A 219 -5.31 15.48 13.52
CA ALA A 219 -4.84 15.31 12.16
C ALA A 219 -3.85 16.44 11.79
N TRP A 220 -2.89 16.13 10.94
CA TRP A 220 -1.88 17.07 10.47
C TRP A 220 -1.82 17.04 8.95
N GLU A 221 -1.91 18.21 8.34
CA GLU A 221 -1.54 18.41 6.94
C GLU A 221 -0.01 18.48 6.84
N LEU A 222 0.59 17.64 6.00
CA LEU A 222 2.02 17.64 5.77
C LEU A 222 2.44 18.75 4.80
N GLU A 223 3.70 19.17 4.91
CA GLU A 223 4.34 20.13 4.00
C GLU A 223 3.68 21.53 4.00
N THR A 224 3.10 21.92 5.14
CA THR A 224 2.52 23.26 5.34
C THR A 224 3.44 24.17 6.17
N LEU A 225 3.39 25.47 5.88
CA LEU A 225 4.10 26.49 6.66
C LEU A 225 3.29 26.96 7.89
N ALA A 226 1.96 26.81 7.88
CA ALA A 226 1.07 27.23 8.95
C ALA A 226 0.56 26.02 9.76
N ARG A 227 0.78 26.04 11.09
CA ARG A 227 0.63 24.88 11.98
C ARG A 227 -0.74 24.71 12.64
N ASN A 228 -1.84 25.14 12.03
CA ASN A 228 -3.13 25.08 12.73
C ASN A 228 -4.32 24.94 11.77
N ASP A 229 -5.13 23.90 11.97
CA ASP A 229 -6.47 23.73 11.38
C ASP A 229 -7.57 24.49 12.16
N ASN A 230 -7.15 25.32 13.13
CA ASN A 230 -7.99 26.17 13.96
C ASN A 230 -9.08 25.38 14.72
N SER A 231 -8.78 24.13 15.12
CA SER A 231 -9.69 23.28 15.91
C SER A 231 -10.99 22.91 15.19
N ASN A 232 -11.03 22.96 13.86
CA ASN A 232 -12.19 22.51 13.08
C ASN A 232 -12.18 20.99 12.93
N GLY A 233 -13.31 20.35 13.22
CA GLY A 233 -13.47 18.91 13.03
C GLY A 233 -13.48 18.53 11.55
N TYR A 234 -12.81 17.42 11.22
CA TYR A 234 -12.87 16.81 9.89
C TYR A 234 -14.09 15.90 9.75
N TYR A 235 -14.71 15.88 8.56
CA TYR A 235 -15.71 14.88 8.23
C TYR A 235 -15.04 13.52 8.05
N ALA A 236 -15.46 12.52 8.83
CA ALA A 236 -15.01 11.15 8.72
C ALA A 236 -16.04 10.34 7.92
N GLY A 237 -15.88 10.30 6.60
CA GLY A 237 -16.58 9.36 5.72
C GLY A 237 -15.56 8.42 5.08
N PHE A 238 -15.88 7.13 5.03
CA PHE A 238 -15.12 6.16 4.26
C PHE A 238 -15.90 5.82 3.00
N ARG A 239 -15.18 5.74 1.88
CA ARG A 239 -15.68 5.17 0.63
C ARG A 239 -14.66 4.13 0.19
N THR A 240 -15.12 2.94 -0.16
CA THR A 240 -14.27 1.94 -0.77
C THR A 240 -13.83 2.44 -2.15
N PRO A 241 -12.55 2.29 -2.53
CA PRO A 241 -12.14 2.58 -3.90
C PRO A 241 -12.90 1.65 -4.85
N ASP A 242 -13.35 2.18 -5.98
CA ASP A 242 -13.92 1.34 -7.05
C ASP A 242 -12.78 0.47 -7.59
N LEU A 243 -12.83 -0.84 -7.33
CA LEU A 243 -11.91 -1.80 -7.92
C LEU A 243 -12.41 -2.10 -9.34
N THR A 244 -11.53 -2.07 -10.34
CA THR A 244 -11.93 -2.41 -11.72
C THR A 244 -11.83 -3.92 -12.01
N PHE A 245 -11.34 -4.68 -11.03
CA PHE A 245 -11.29 -6.13 -11.03
C PHE A 245 -12.69 -6.75 -11.20
N GLY A 246 -12.84 -7.67 -12.15
CA GLY A 246 -14.13 -8.29 -12.50
C GLY A 246 -15.13 -7.38 -13.23
N SER A 247 -14.77 -6.12 -13.53
CA SER A 247 -15.62 -5.27 -14.36
C SER A 247 -15.42 -5.66 -15.83
N PRO A 248 -16.42 -6.22 -16.54
CA PRO A 248 -16.37 -6.25 -17.98
C PRO A 248 -16.33 -4.78 -18.40
N ARG A 249 -15.16 -4.29 -18.82
CA ARG A 249 -15.04 -2.99 -19.49
C ARG A 249 -15.96 -3.09 -20.70
N ALA A 250 -17.21 -2.67 -20.54
CA ALA A 250 -18.07 -2.34 -21.65
C ALA A 250 -17.22 -1.37 -22.45
N TYR A 251 -16.78 -1.81 -23.63
CA TYR A 251 -16.07 -0.99 -24.60
C TYR A 251 -17.01 0.13 -25.03
N LYS A 252 -17.28 1.08 -24.15
CA LYS A 252 -17.85 2.37 -24.51
C LYS A 252 -16.68 3.21 -24.99
N GLN A 253 -16.15 2.79 -26.15
CA GLN A 253 -15.56 3.75 -27.05
C GLN A 253 -16.67 4.76 -27.31
N TYR A 254 -16.52 5.98 -26.81
CA TYR A 254 -17.24 7.09 -27.38
C TYR A 254 -16.76 7.17 -28.82
N GLY A 255 -17.57 6.64 -29.74
CA GLY A 255 -17.32 6.77 -31.16
C GLY A 255 -17.08 8.25 -31.45
N ALA A 256 -15.98 8.55 -32.14
CA ALA A 256 -15.69 9.87 -32.64
C ALA A 256 -16.84 10.33 -33.55
N GLY A 257 -17.77 11.07 -32.97
CA GLY A 257 -18.95 11.59 -33.60
C GLY A 257 -19.61 12.54 -32.63
N TRP A 258 -19.74 13.80 -33.05
CA TRP A 258 -20.28 14.97 -32.34
C TRP A 258 -19.23 15.85 -31.62
N ILE A 259 -18.39 16.49 -32.44
CA ILE A 259 -18.18 17.96 -32.36
C ILE A 259 -19.24 18.58 -33.27
#